data_AF-A0A368GAU7-F1
#
_entry.id   AF-A0A368GAU7-F1
#
_cell.length_a   1.000
_cell.length_b   1.000
_cell.length_c   1.000
_cell.angle_alpha   90.00
_cell.angle_beta   90.00
_cell.angle_gamma   90.00
#
_symmetry.space_group_name_H-M   'P 1'
#
loop_
_entity.id
_entity.type
_entity.pdbx_description
1 polymer ?
#
loop_
_entity_poly.entity_id
_entity_poly.type
_entity_poly.pdbx_seq_one_letter_code
_entity_poly.pdbx_strand_id
1 'polypeptide(L)'
;MDFGDADADFTMCDLINPVPKRTRKLFSVMADYATFYRAASQVFEKTSGEYDEARRAVEDGQEQIRLAEQRKSTLRSERDMRKRKENALLAEYNSKHTILSELIKESETNEDKRDAVFKAIKDRKEEGVIERDVFAAFLVTQRISDNSECMTIIENASKALAERFTELEKLNDFQVQISLLEQDESRVKSLLNEATRRRQQTADDAIRLAASVEEEVKQHERAREIYSSRLQDLKTKKEELTNAVKALTQKDPSVRGEVHQIKLEMQRLGKEKIDETEFARTNCAELITRFRDLIVKYQVAEKKFDAQSAAFVSVIHSLNRALDKAESLVELPGEESINQSHSIL
;
A
#
# COMPACT_ATOMS: atom_id res chain seq x y z
N MET A 1 57.72 27.24 -7.80
CA MET A 1 56.59 27.00 -6.89
C MET A 1 55.36 27.06 -7.73
N ASP A 2 55.26 25.99 -8.50
CA ASP A 2 54.01 25.53 -9.08
C ASP A 2 53.27 24.72 -8.01
N PHE A 3 51.98 24.42 -8.21
CA PHE A 3 51.19 23.54 -7.34
C PHE A 3 51.68 22.08 -7.49
N GLY A 4 52.89 21.80 -7.00
CA GLY A 4 53.60 20.53 -7.21
C GLY A 4 55.11 20.57 -6.92
N ASP A 5 55.67 21.73 -6.56
CA ASP A 5 57.08 21.86 -6.21
C ASP A 5 57.33 21.21 -4.83
N ALA A 6 57.96 20.03 -4.80
CA ALA A 6 58.29 19.31 -3.55
C ALA A 6 59.29 20.08 -2.66
N ASP A 7 59.99 21.07 -3.23
CA ASP A 7 60.91 21.99 -2.54
C ASP A 7 60.24 23.34 -2.18
N ALA A 8 58.95 23.30 -1.82
CA ALA A 8 58.23 24.48 -1.35
C ALA A 8 58.71 24.93 0.04
N ASP A 9 59.86 25.60 0.08
CA ASP A 9 60.43 26.20 1.30
C ASP A 9 59.62 27.42 1.76
N PHE A 10 58.49 27.21 2.42
CA PHE A 10 57.87 28.21 3.27
C PHE A 10 58.44 28.09 4.68
N THR A 11 59.10 29.13 5.17
CA THR A 11 59.83 29.12 6.43
C THR A 11 59.35 30.23 7.36
N MET A 12 59.61 30.13 8.66
CA MET A 12 59.26 31.20 9.62
C MET A 12 59.88 32.56 9.25
N CYS A 13 61.02 32.56 8.54
CA CYS A 13 61.64 33.78 8.03
C CYS A 13 60.73 34.53 7.04
N ASP A 14 59.87 33.85 6.30
CA ASP A 14 58.96 34.49 5.34
C ASP A 14 57.82 35.27 6.02
N LEU A 15 57.56 34.99 7.29
CA LEU A 15 56.60 35.70 8.14
C LEU A 15 57.25 36.82 8.94
N ILE A 16 58.46 36.58 9.49
CA ILE A 16 59.12 37.50 10.42
C ILE A 16 60.02 38.51 9.69
N ASN A 17 60.61 38.14 8.55
CA ASN A 17 61.46 39.01 7.73
C ASN A 17 61.16 38.83 6.22
N PRO A 18 60.04 39.40 5.73
CA PRO A 18 59.54 39.14 4.38
C PRO A 18 60.46 39.73 3.31
N VAL A 19 60.97 38.85 2.43
CA VAL A 19 61.77 39.26 1.26
C VAL A 19 60.84 39.55 0.08
N PRO A 20 60.87 40.75 -0.54
CA PRO A 20 59.89 41.17 -1.55
C PRO A 20 59.66 40.20 -2.71
N LYS A 21 60.73 39.57 -3.21
CA LYS A 21 60.62 38.55 -4.29
C LYS A 21 59.91 37.28 -3.83
N ARG A 22 60.17 36.84 -2.59
CA ARG A 22 59.65 35.60 -2.02
C ARG A 22 58.19 35.76 -1.57
N THR A 23 57.86 36.90 -0.96
CA THR A 23 56.49 37.29 -0.61
C THR A 23 55.59 37.43 -1.84
N ARG A 24 56.08 38.07 -2.92
CA ARG A 24 55.31 38.19 -4.18
C ARG A 24 55.03 36.83 -4.82
N LYS A 25 55.99 35.91 -4.73
CA LYS A 25 55.84 34.52 -5.19
C LYS A 25 54.78 33.78 -4.38
N LEU A 26 54.78 33.93 -3.04
CA LEU A 26 53.75 33.33 -2.16
C LEU A 26 52.33 33.83 -2.49
N PHE A 27 52.16 35.16 -2.64
CA PHE A 27 50.85 35.72 -2.99
C PHE A 27 50.38 35.34 -4.39
N SER A 28 51.30 35.14 -5.35
CA SER A 28 50.96 34.61 -6.67
C SER A 28 50.33 33.22 -6.54
N VAL A 29 50.95 32.32 -5.78
CA VAL A 29 50.40 30.97 -5.54
C VAL A 29 49.05 31.01 -4.84
N MET A 30 48.87 31.91 -3.87
CA MET A 30 47.55 32.08 -3.21
C MET A 30 46.48 32.63 -4.16
N ALA A 31 46.84 33.53 -5.08
CA ALA A 31 45.92 34.06 -6.09
C ALA A 31 45.53 32.98 -7.11
N ASP A 32 46.50 32.16 -7.53
CA ASP A 32 46.26 31.02 -8.42
C ASP A 32 45.35 29.98 -7.73
N TYR A 33 45.59 29.68 -6.46
CA TYR A 33 44.73 28.82 -5.65
C TYR A 33 43.30 29.37 -5.52
N ALA A 34 43.15 30.66 -5.22
CA ALA A 34 41.82 31.27 -5.07
C ALA A 34 41.02 31.19 -6.38
N THR A 35 41.71 31.34 -7.52
CA THR A 35 41.12 31.21 -8.86
C THR A 35 40.72 29.76 -9.15
N PHE A 36 41.60 28.80 -8.86
CA PHE A 36 41.31 27.38 -8.96
C PHE A 36 40.13 26.96 -8.07
N TYR A 37 40.16 27.33 -6.79
CA TYR A 37 39.13 27.00 -5.82
C TYR A 37 37.77 27.54 -6.24
N ARG A 38 37.70 28.76 -6.76
CA ARG A 38 36.43 29.33 -7.27
C ARG A 38 35.86 28.50 -8.42
N ALA A 39 36.70 28.06 -9.37
CA ALA A 39 36.25 27.21 -10.46
C ALA A 39 35.85 25.81 -9.98
N ALA A 40 36.63 25.21 -9.07
CA ALA A 40 36.34 23.90 -8.49
C ALA A 40 35.04 23.90 -7.65
N SER A 41 34.80 24.96 -6.87
CA SER A 41 33.58 25.12 -6.07
C SER A 41 32.33 25.12 -6.93
N GLN A 42 32.34 25.81 -8.07
CA GLN A 42 31.21 25.82 -9.01
C GLN A 42 30.91 24.43 -9.58
N VAL A 43 31.96 23.67 -9.91
CA VAL A 43 31.81 22.29 -10.40
C VAL A 43 31.24 21.40 -9.28
N PHE A 44 31.77 21.55 -8.05
CA PHE A 44 31.31 20.80 -6.90
C PHE A 44 29.84 21.07 -6.57
N GLU A 45 29.44 22.34 -6.50
CA GLU A 45 28.05 22.74 -6.25
C GLU A 45 27.11 22.19 -7.32
N LYS A 46 27.51 22.25 -8.59
CA LYS A 46 26.73 21.69 -9.69
C LYS A 46 26.57 20.17 -9.54
N THR A 47 27.67 19.45 -9.31
CA THR A 47 27.63 17.99 -9.14
C THR A 47 26.86 17.58 -7.90
N SER A 48 26.95 18.34 -6.81
CA SER A 48 26.14 18.13 -5.60
C SER A 48 24.66 18.31 -5.89
N GLY A 49 24.29 19.36 -6.64
CA GLY A 49 22.90 19.58 -7.06
C GLY A 49 22.36 18.43 -7.92
N GLU A 50 23.12 17.98 -8.91
CA GLU A 50 22.76 16.82 -9.75
C GLU A 50 22.60 15.54 -8.92
N TYR A 51 23.44 15.35 -7.89
CA TYR A 51 23.32 14.21 -6.98
C TYR A 51 22.05 14.30 -6.10
N ASP A 52 21.75 15.46 -5.54
CA ASP A 52 20.57 15.66 -4.71
C ASP A 52 19.27 15.49 -5.51
N GLU A 53 19.28 15.87 -6.79
CA GLU A 53 18.17 15.64 -7.70
C GLU A 53 18.00 14.15 -8.04
N ALA A 54 19.10 13.46 -8.37
CA ALA A 54 19.08 12.02 -8.62
C ALA A 54 18.61 11.24 -7.37
N ARG A 55 19.04 11.66 -6.17
CA ARG A 55 18.61 11.08 -4.91
C ARG A 55 17.10 11.24 -4.71
N ARG A 56 16.57 12.45 -4.90
CA ARG A 56 15.12 12.72 -4.81
C ARG A 56 14.31 11.86 -5.79
N ALA A 57 14.77 11.74 -7.04
CA ALA A 57 14.11 10.90 -8.03
C ALA A 57 14.06 9.42 -7.62
N VAL A 58 15.11 8.92 -6.96
CA VAL A 58 15.12 7.55 -6.41
C VAL A 58 14.15 7.41 -5.24
N GLU A 59 14.13 8.37 -4.31
CA GLU A 59 13.21 8.36 -3.16
C GLU A 59 11.74 8.40 -3.62
N ASP A 60 11.41 9.26 -4.59
CA ASP A 60 10.07 9.34 -5.20
C ASP A 60 9.70 8.03 -5.91
N GLY A 61 10.64 7.44 -6.66
CA GLY A 61 10.44 6.15 -7.31
C GLY A 61 10.17 5.01 -6.32
N GLN A 62 10.88 5.00 -5.19
CA GLN A 62 10.66 4.01 -4.12
C GLN A 62 9.29 4.17 -3.48
N GLU A 63 8.85 5.41 -3.22
CA GLU A 63 7.53 5.66 -2.64
C GLU A 63 6.40 5.26 -3.60
N GLN A 64 6.54 5.51 -4.91
CA GLN A 64 5.58 5.02 -5.90
C GLN A 64 5.48 3.49 -5.92
N ILE A 65 6.62 2.78 -5.83
CA ILE A 65 6.63 1.32 -5.73
C ILE A 65 5.89 0.87 -4.47
N ARG A 66 6.16 1.48 -3.31
CA ARG A 66 5.50 1.17 -2.05
C ARG A 66 3.98 1.33 -2.15
N LEU A 67 3.51 2.42 -2.73
CA LEU A 67 2.08 2.69 -2.94
C LEU A 67 1.44 1.67 -3.90
N ALA A 68 2.14 1.30 -4.98
CA ALA A 68 1.66 0.30 -5.93
C ALA A 68 1.56 -1.11 -5.28
N GLU A 69 2.52 -1.49 -4.45
CA GLU A 69 2.49 -2.74 -3.70
C GLU A 69 1.35 -2.77 -2.67
N GLN A 70 1.13 -1.66 -1.97
CA GLN A 70 0.00 -1.51 -1.05
C GLN A 70 -1.33 -1.66 -1.80
N ARG A 71 -1.48 -1.00 -2.96
CA ARG A 71 -2.69 -1.12 -3.80
C ARG A 71 -2.91 -2.55 -4.27
N LYS A 72 -1.85 -3.25 -4.70
CA LYS A 72 -1.90 -4.66 -5.11
C LYS A 72 -2.36 -5.56 -3.96
N SER A 73 -1.88 -5.32 -2.74
CA SER A 73 -2.30 -6.05 -1.54
C SER A 73 -3.80 -5.86 -1.27
N THR A 74 -4.28 -4.61 -1.28
CA THR A 74 -5.70 -4.30 -1.08
C THR A 74 -6.58 -5.00 -2.12
N LEU A 75 -6.23 -4.91 -3.40
CA LEU A 75 -6.99 -5.56 -4.47
C LEU A 75 -7.03 -7.09 -4.32
N ARG A 76 -5.95 -7.71 -3.85
CA ARG A 76 -5.93 -9.15 -3.54
C ARG A 76 -6.89 -9.47 -2.39
N SER A 77 -6.83 -8.72 -1.30
CA SER A 77 -7.76 -8.94 -0.17
C SER A 77 -9.23 -8.75 -0.57
N GLU A 78 -9.55 -7.75 -1.40
CA GLU A 78 -10.91 -7.55 -1.90
C GLU A 78 -11.36 -8.71 -2.78
N ARG A 79 -10.49 -9.20 -3.68
CA ARG A 79 -10.78 -10.37 -4.51
C ARG A 79 -11.07 -11.59 -3.65
N ASP A 80 -10.27 -11.83 -2.62
CA ASP A 80 -10.47 -12.96 -1.71
C ASP A 80 -11.78 -12.83 -0.93
N MET A 81 -12.14 -11.63 -0.47
CA MET A 81 -13.45 -11.38 0.15
C MET A 81 -14.61 -11.63 -0.81
N ARG A 82 -14.52 -11.15 -2.07
CA ARG A 82 -15.55 -11.40 -3.09
C ARG A 82 -15.73 -12.90 -3.32
N LYS A 83 -14.64 -13.64 -3.46
CA LYS A 83 -14.67 -15.10 -3.65
C LYS A 83 -15.30 -15.83 -2.46
N ARG A 84 -15.02 -15.41 -1.23
CA ARG A 84 -15.67 -15.97 -0.03
C ARG A 84 -17.18 -15.70 -0.03
N LYS A 85 -17.59 -14.48 -0.38
CA LYS A 85 -19.01 -14.10 -0.47
C LYS A 85 -19.74 -14.89 -1.57
N GLU A 86 -19.13 -15.04 -2.73
CA GLU A 86 -19.64 -15.85 -3.83
C GLU A 86 -19.83 -17.31 -3.41
N ASN A 87 -18.84 -17.92 -2.75
CA ASN A 87 -18.94 -19.28 -2.24
C ASN A 87 -20.06 -19.43 -1.20
N ALA A 88 -20.25 -18.45 -0.31
CA ALA A 88 -21.31 -18.47 0.69
C ALA A 88 -22.70 -18.41 0.02
N LEU A 89 -22.88 -17.55 -0.99
CA LEU A 89 -24.13 -17.46 -1.75
C LEU A 89 -24.42 -18.74 -2.54
N LEU A 90 -23.41 -19.36 -3.13
CA LEU A 90 -23.53 -20.67 -3.80
C LEU A 90 -23.96 -21.77 -2.82
N ALA A 91 -23.39 -21.79 -1.61
CA ALA A 91 -23.77 -22.74 -0.57
C ALA A 91 -25.23 -22.52 -0.12
N GLU A 92 -25.64 -21.27 0.07
CA GLU A 92 -27.02 -20.91 0.43
C GLU A 92 -28.01 -21.27 -0.68
N TYR A 93 -27.67 -20.98 -1.94
CA TYR A 93 -28.46 -21.37 -3.10
C TYR A 93 -28.64 -22.88 -3.17
N ASN A 94 -27.56 -23.65 -3.02
CA ASN A 94 -27.63 -25.12 -3.04
C ASN A 94 -28.51 -25.65 -1.90
N SER A 95 -28.37 -25.10 -0.68
CA SER A 95 -29.21 -25.46 0.46
C SER A 95 -30.70 -25.19 0.18
N LYS A 96 -31.04 -23.98 -0.28
CA LYS A 96 -32.42 -23.62 -0.63
C LYS A 96 -32.97 -24.47 -1.77
N HIS A 97 -32.14 -24.78 -2.76
CA HIS A 97 -32.53 -25.63 -3.89
C HIS A 97 -32.82 -27.06 -3.44
N THR A 98 -32.06 -27.60 -2.48
CA THR A 98 -32.35 -28.89 -1.85
C THR A 98 -33.69 -28.87 -1.13
N ILE A 99 -33.94 -27.87 -0.27
CA ILE A 99 -35.21 -27.72 0.45
C ILE A 99 -36.40 -27.61 -0.51
N LEU A 100 -36.27 -26.78 -1.55
CA LEU A 100 -37.33 -26.65 -2.56
C LEU A 100 -37.62 -27.97 -3.26
N SER A 101 -36.57 -28.72 -3.61
CA SER A 101 -36.71 -30.03 -4.25
C SER A 101 -37.41 -31.04 -3.34
N GLU A 102 -37.18 -30.98 -2.03
CA GLU A 102 -37.87 -31.82 -1.04
C GLU A 102 -39.35 -31.43 -0.91
N LEU A 103 -39.66 -30.14 -0.83
CA LEU A 103 -41.05 -29.65 -0.77
C LEU A 103 -41.85 -30.02 -2.02
N ILE A 104 -41.24 -29.98 -3.21
CA ILE A 104 -41.89 -30.42 -4.45
C ILE A 104 -42.28 -31.90 -4.34
N LYS A 105 -41.37 -32.78 -3.92
CA LYS A 105 -41.67 -34.21 -3.73
C LYS A 105 -42.75 -34.45 -2.69
N GLU A 106 -42.73 -33.71 -1.58
CA GLU A 106 -43.76 -33.81 -0.55
C GLU A 106 -45.12 -33.35 -1.08
N SER A 107 -45.16 -32.30 -1.90
CA SER A 107 -46.38 -31.81 -2.54
C SER A 107 -46.98 -32.85 -3.48
N GLU A 108 -46.17 -33.46 -4.34
CA GLU A 108 -46.59 -34.55 -5.24
C GLU A 108 -47.19 -35.73 -4.43
N THR A 109 -46.51 -36.11 -3.35
CA THR A 109 -46.97 -37.19 -2.46
C THR A 109 -48.30 -36.85 -1.77
N ASN A 110 -48.51 -35.59 -1.40
CA ASN A 110 -49.75 -35.14 -0.78
C ASN A 110 -50.90 -35.03 -1.79
N GLU A 111 -50.63 -34.68 -3.05
CA GLU A 111 -51.62 -34.75 -4.12
C GLU A 111 -52.08 -36.20 -4.36
N ASP A 112 -51.15 -37.16 -4.40
CA ASP A 112 -51.49 -38.58 -4.52
C ASP A 112 -52.39 -39.06 -3.37
N LYS A 113 -52.08 -38.65 -2.13
CA LYS A 113 -52.92 -38.95 -0.95
C LYS A 113 -54.30 -38.32 -1.07
N ARG A 114 -54.38 -37.05 -1.48
CA ARG A 114 -55.65 -36.34 -1.68
C ARG A 114 -56.51 -37.06 -2.71
N ASP A 115 -55.93 -37.47 -3.82
CA ASP A 115 -56.64 -38.16 -4.89
C ASP A 115 -57.11 -39.55 -4.46
N ALA A 116 -56.31 -40.27 -3.65
CA ALA A 116 -56.71 -41.52 -3.02
C ALA A 116 -57.88 -41.35 -2.04
N VAL A 117 -57.88 -40.27 -1.23
CA VAL A 117 -58.99 -39.94 -0.32
C VAL A 117 -60.25 -39.57 -1.11
N PHE A 118 -60.13 -38.77 -2.18
CA PHE A 118 -61.25 -38.45 -3.06
C PHE A 118 -61.84 -39.68 -3.72
N LYS A 119 -60.99 -40.62 -4.15
CA LYS A 119 -61.42 -41.92 -4.66
C LYS A 119 -62.17 -42.72 -3.61
N ALA A 120 -61.65 -42.83 -2.38
CA ALA A 120 -62.31 -43.52 -1.28
C ALA A 120 -63.65 -42.89 -0.87
N ILE A 121 -63.78 -41.56 -0.94
CA ILE A 121 -65.04 -40.83 -0.70
C ILE A 121 -66.04 -41.07 -1.83
N LYS A 122 -65.57 -41.15 -3.08
CA LYS A 122 -66.40 -41.48 -4.23
C LYS A 122 -66.91 -42.93 -4.15
N ASP A 123 -66.04 -43.85 -3.73
CA ASP A 123 -66.34 -45.27 -3.54
C ASP A 123 -67.30 -45.50 -2.34
N ARG A 124 -67.27 -44.64 -1.31
CA ARG A 124 -68.20 -44.67 -0.16
C ARG A 124 -69.60 -44.11 -0.44
N LYS A 125 -69.86 -43.56 -1.62
CA LYS A 125 -71.16 -42.94 -1.97
C LYS A 125 -72.20 -43.95 -2.48
N GLU A 126 -71.89 -45.24 -2.51
CA GLU A 126 -72.73 -46.30 -3.11
C GLU A 126 -73.42 -47.26 -2.11
N GLU A 127 -73.37 -47.05 -0.78
CA GLU A 127 -74.03 -47.99 0.15
C GLU A 127 -74.72 -47.32 1.36
N GLY A 128 -76.04 -47.52 1.45
CA GLY A 128 -76.73 -47.79 2.72
C GLY A 128 -77.72 -46.75 3.24
N VAL A 129 -78.99 -47.15 3.32
CA VAL A 129 -80.16 -46.38 3.81
C VAL A 129 -80.98 -47.26 4.78
N ILE A 130 -81.41 -46.64 5.91
CA ILE A 130 -82.55 -46.97 6.82
C ILE A 130 -82.33 -48.18 7.78
N GLU A 131 -82.63 -48.14 9.09
CA GLU A 131 -83.97 -47.98 9.68
C GLU A 131 -84.02 -47.53 11.16
N ARG A 132 -85.18 -46.97 11.53
CA ARG A 132 -85.52 -46.26 12.77
C ARG A 132 -86.06 -47.21 13.84
N ASP A 133 -85.48 -47.16 15.05
CA ASP A 133 -86.17 -47.49 16.32
C ASP A 133 -85.44 -46.96 17.60
N VAL A 134 -84.68 -45.87 17.51
CA VAL A 134 -83.77 -45.41 18.59
C VAL A 134 -84.15 -44.04 19.19
N PHE A 135 -85.28 -43.42 18.83
CA PHE A 135 -85.51 -41.97 19.01
C PHE A 135 -85.49 -41.44 20.47
N ALA A 136 -85.70 -42.28 21.50
CA ALA A 136 -85.69 -41.84 22.90
C ALA A 136 -84.34 -42.02 23.62
N ALA A 137 -83.55 -43.05 23.28
CA ALA A 137 -82.14 -43.15 23.69
C ALA A 137 -81.26 -42.20 22.84
N PHE A 138 -81.66 -41.98 21.60
CA PHE A 138 -81.06 -41.05 20.65
C PHE A 138 -80.96 -39.64 21.22
N LEU A 139 -81.96 -39.07 21.89
CA LEU A 139 -81.84 -37.69 22.39
C LEU A 139 -80.76 -37.49 23.48
N VAL A 140 -80.45 -38.52 24.28
CA VAL A 140 -79.39 -38.45 25.30
C VAL A 140 -78.03 -38.79 24.70
N THR A 141 -77.96 -39.81 23.84
CA THR A 141 -76.74 -40.16 23.10
C THR A 141 -76.36 -39.08 22.07
N GLN A 142 -77.33 -38.40 21.46
CA GLN A 142 -77.17 -37.26 20.57
C GLN A 142 -76.60 -36.08 21.33
N ARG A 143 -77.11 -35.76 22.54
CA ARG A 143 -76.56 -34.68 23.34
C ARG A 143 -75.11 -34.94 23.80
N ILE A 144 -74.77 -36.20 24.09
CA ILE A 144 -73.38 -36.63 24.38
C ILE A 144 -72.53 -36.61 23.10
N SER A 145 -73.09 -37.03 21.96
CA SER A 145 -72.45 -37.01 20.64
C SER A 145 -72.15 -35.57 20.19
N ASP A 146 -73.15 -34.70 20.21
CA ASP A 146 -73.05 -33.27 19.89
C ASP A 146 -72.03 -32.58 20.82
N ASN A 147 -72.03 -32.91 22.12
CA ASN A 147 -71.01 -32.39 23.04
C ASN A 147 -69.61 -32.92 22.68
N SER A 148 -69.47 -34.19 22.30
CA SER A 148 -68.19 -34.77 21.86
C SER A 148 -67.70 -34.15 20.54
N GLU A 149 -68.63 -33.84 19.63
CA GLU A 149 -68.37 -33.18 18.36
C GLU A 149 -67.96 -31.72 18.59
N CYS A 150 -68.65 -30.99 19.47
CA CYS A 150 -68.24 -29.66 19.92
C CYS A 150 -66.84 -29.68 20.55
N MET A 151 -66.53 -30.66 21.41
CA MET A 151 -65.19 -30.80 21.99
C MET A 151 -64.13 -31.07 20.92
N THR A 152 -64.44 -31.90 19.93
CA THR A 152 -63.53 -32.18 18.80
C THR A 152 -63.31 -30.94 17.93
N ILE A 153 -64.36 -30.14 17.69
CA ILE A 153 -64.25 -28.87 16.96
C ILE A 153 -63.38 -27.88 17.76
N ILE A 154 -63.56 -27.81 19.08
CA ILE A 154 -62.75 -26.95 19.96
C ILE A 154 -61.29 -27.39 19.93
N GLU A 155 -61.00 -28.69 20.05
CA GLU A 155 -59.62 -29.21 19.97
C GLU A 155 -58.97 -28.92 18.61
N ASN A 156 -59.71 -29.11 17.52
CA ASN A 156 -59.21 -28.80 16.18
C ASN A 156 -58.99 -27.30 15.99
N ALA A 157 -59.87 -26.45 16.50
CA ALA A 157 -59.71 -25.00 16.49
C ALA A 157 -58.49 -24.56 17.33
N SER A 158 -58.26 -25.18 18.49
CA SER A 158 -57.08 -24.92 19.32
C SER A 158 -55.78 -25.34 18.64
N LYS A 159 -55.76 -26.48 17.93
CA LYS A 159 -54.60 -26.91 17.13
C LYS A 159 -54.31 -25.93 16.00
N ALA A 160 -55.33 -25.56 15.23
CA ALA A 160 -55.18 -24.55 14.17
C ALA A 160 -54.70 -23.19 14.71
N LEU A 161 -55.18 -22.78 15.89
CA LEU A 161 -54.74 -21.54 16.53
C LEU A 161 -53.26 -21.61 16.96
N ALA A 162 -52.82 -22.74 17.52
CA ALA A 162 -51.42 -22.96 17.88
C ALA A 162 -50.50 -22.92 16.65
N GLU A 163 -50.89 -23.57 15.54
CA GLU A 163 -50.17 -23.50 14.27
C GLU A 163 -50.06 -22.05 13.77
N ARG A 164 -51.15 -21.27 13.83
CA ARG A 164 -51.15 -19.85 13.45
C ARG A 164 -50.22 -19.00 14.32
N PHE A 165 -50.11 -19.26 15.62
CA PHE A 165 -49.13 -18.58 16.46
C PHE A 165 -47.69 -18.90 16.06
N THR A 166 -47.39 -20.15 15.72
CA THR A 166 -46.03 -20.49 15.23
C THR A 166 -45.71 -19.86 13.88
N GLU A 167 -46.71 -19.67 13.00
CA GLU A 167 -46.53 -18.93 11.75
C GLU A 167 -46.27 -17.43 12.01
N LEU A 168 -46.95 -16.82 12.97
CA LEU A 168 -46.74 -15.42 13.36
C LEU A 168 -45.34 -15.19 13.94
N GLU A 169 -44.82 -16.12 14.73
CA GLU A 169 -43.44 -16.05 15.22
C GLU A 169 -42.43 -16.07 14.06
N LYS A 170 -42.62 -16.97 13.08
CA LYS A 170 -41.78 -17.01 11.86
C LYS A 170 -41.85 -15.71 11.07
N LEU A 171 -43.03 -15.09 10.96
CA LEU A 171 -43.19 -13.80 10.29
C LEU A 171 -42.43 -12.68 11.01
N ASN A 172 -42.41 -12.70 12.34
CA ASN A 172 -41.63 -11.76 13.13
C ASN A 172 -40.12 -11.93 12.91
N ASP A 173 -39.63 -13.17 12.81
CA ASP A 173 -38.23 -13.43 12.47
C ASP A 173 -37.85 -12.90 11.08
N PHE A 174 -38.75 -13.04 10.09
CA PHE A 174 -38.54 -12.45 8.76
C PHE A 174 -38.49 -10.92 8.81
N GLN A 175 -39.30 -10.27 9.66
CA GLN A 175 -39.26 -8.83 9.84
C GLN A 175 -37.89 -8.35 10.35
N VAL A 176 -37.30 -9.05 11.32
CA VAL A 176 -35.95 -8.75 11.83
C VAL A 176 -34.89 -8.92 10.73
N GLN A 177 -34.99 -9.97 9.92
CA GLN A 177 -34.08 -10.20 8.79
C GLN A 177 -34.18 -9.09 7.74
N ILE A 178 -35.39 -8.61 7.45
CA ILE A 178 -35.60 -7.49 6.51
C ILE A 178 -34.89 -6.23 7.01
N SER A 179 -35.05 -5.87 8.29
CA SER A 179 -34.36 -4.69 8.85
C SER A 179 -32.84 -4.79 8.80
N LEU A 180 -32.27 -5.99 9.02
CA LEU A 180 -30.83 -6.22 8.87
C LEU A 180 -30.38 -6.05 7.42
N LEU A 181 -31.16 -6.53 6.45
CA LEU A 181 -30.86 -6.38 5.03
C LEU A 181 -30.94 -4.91 4.59
N GLU A 182 -31.90 -4.14 5.07
CA GLU A 182 -32.01 -2.71 4.80
C GLU A 182 -30.81 -1.92 5.34
N GLN A 183 -30.34 -2.28 6.54
CA GLN A 183 -29.14 -1.69 7.13
C GLN A 183 -27.90 -2.02 6.28
N ASP A 184 -27.76 -3.27 5.83
CA ASP A 184 -26.67 -3.70 4.96
C ASP A 184 -26.73 -3.01 3.58
N GLU A 185 -27.91 -2.84 3.01
CA GLU A 185 -28.10 -2.12 1.76
C GLU A 185 -27.63 -0.65 1.88
N SER A 186 -28.01 0.02 2.97
CA SER A 186 -27.57 1.39 3.26
C SER A 186 -26.04 1.47 3.39
N ARG A 187 -25.43 0.52 4.09
CA ARG A 187 -23.96 0.43 4.23
C ARG A 187 -23.28 0.23 2.87
N VAL A 188 -23.80 -0.68 2.04
CA VAL A 188 -23.25 -0.95 0.70
C VAL A 188 -23.38 0.26 -0.21
N LYS A 189 -24.50 0.99 -0.16
CA LYS A 189 -24.69 2.25 -0.91
C LYS A 189 -23.66 3.31 -0.53
N SER A 190 -23.38 3.47 0.78
CA SER A 190 -22.34 4.39 1.26
C SER A 190 -20.95 4.03 0.71
N LEU A 191 -20.57 2.74 0.80
CA LEU A 191 -19.31 2.25 0.27
C LEU A 191 -19.19 2.42 -1.25
N LEU A 192 -20.28 2.23 -1.99
CA LEU A 192 -20.31 2.43 -3.44
C LEU A 192 -20.09 3.90 -3.83
N ASN A 193 -20.71 4.83 -3.09
CA ASN A 193 -20.53 6.26 -3.31
C ASN A 193 -19.08 6.68 -3.04
N GLU A 194 -18.47 6.17 -1.96
CA GLU A 194 -17.07 6.43 -1.64
C GLU A 194 -16.12 5.85 -2.70
N ALA A 195 -16.36 4.62 -3.16
CA ALA A 195 -15.58 4.01 -4.23
C ALA A 195 -15.66 4.80 -5.55
N THR A 196 -16.86 5.30 -5.88
CA THR A 196 -17.07 6.14 -7.07
C THR A 196 -16.31 7.45 -6.98
N ARG A 197 -16.34 8.11 -5.80
CA ARG A 197 -15.57 9.33 -5.56
C ARG A 197 -14.07 9.12 -5.69
N ARG A 198 -13.52 8.04 -5.11
CA ARG A 198 -12.10 7.69 -5.23
C ARG A 198 -11.70 7.39 -6.67
N ARG A 199 -12.57 6.73 -7.44
CA ARG A 199 -12.33 6.48 -8.87
C ARG A 199 -12.25 7.77 -9.67
N GLN A 200 -13.15 8.72 -9.41
CA GLN A 200 -13.13 10.03 -10.07
C GLN A 200 -11.84 10.79 -9.75
N GLN A 201 -11.48 10.86 -8.47
CA GLN A 201 -10.24 11.52 -8.04
C GLN A 201 -9.00 10.92 -8.72
N THR A 202 -8.94 9.58 -8.82
CA THR A 202 -7.83 8.90 -9.51
C THR A 202 -7.77 9.26 -10.99
N ALA A 203 -8.92 9.41 -11.65
CA ALA A 203 -8.97 9.83 -13.05
C ALA A 203 -8.49 11.27 -13.24
N ASP A 204 -8.91 12.18 -12.35
CA ASP A 204 -8.49 13.59 -12.39
C ASP A 204 -6.98 13.74 -12.13
N ASP A 205 -6.43 12.94 -11.21
CA ASP A 205 -4.99 12.91 -10.92
C ASP A 205 -4.18 12.37 -12.11
N ALA A 206 -4.68 11.33 -12.79
CA ALA A 206 -4.04 10.79 -13.99
C ALA A 206 -4.01 11.81 -15.14
N ILE A 207 -5.08 12.59 -15.32
CA ILE A 207 -5.14 13.67 -16.32
C ILE A 207 -4.10 14.75 -16.01
N ARG A 208 -3.99 15.18 -14.74
CA ARG A 208 -2.98 16.16 -14.33
C ARG A 208 -1.55 15.66 -14.54
N LEU A 209 -1.28 14.41 -14.21
CA LEU A 209 0.03 13.80 -14.42
C LEU A 209 0.38 13.75 -15.92
N ALA A 210 -0.56 13.34 -16.77
CA ALA A 210 -0.35 13.30 -18.22
C ALA A 210 0.01 14.69 -18.79
N ALA A 211 -0.70 15.74 -18.36
CA ALA A 211 -0.40 17.11 -18.77
C ALA A 211 0.99 17.58 -18.31
N SER A 212 1.39 17.23 -17.07
CA SER A 212 2.72 17.55 -16.55
C SER A 212 3.84 16.86 -17.33
N VAL A 213 3.66 15.58 -17.66
CA VAL A 213 4.62 14.81 -18.45
C VAL A 213 4.75 15.37 -19.86
N GLU A 214 3.64 15.78 -20.49
CA GLU A 214 3.67 16.38 -21.81
C GLU A 214 4.45 17.71 -21.84
N GLU A 215 4.32 18.54 -20.79
CA GLU A 215 5.08 19.79 -20.70
C GLU A 215 6.59 19.54 -20.48
N GLU A 216 6.97 18.57 -19.65
CA GLU A 216 8.37 18.14 -19.48
C GLU A 216 8.98 17.66 -20.80
N VAL A 217 8.25 16.86 -21.57
CA VAL A 217 8.69 16.41 -22.90
C VAL A 217 8.93 17.62 -23.82
N LYS A 218 8.02 18.60 -23.86
CA LYS A 218 8.19 19.83 -24.65
C LYS A 218 9.39 20.66 -24.19
N GLN A 219 9.70 20.69 -22.89
CA GLN A 219 10.89 21.38 -22.39
C GLN A 219 12.17 20.67 -22.83
N HIS A 220 12.23 19.34 -22.73
CA HIS A 220 13.37 18.56 -23.19
C HIS A 220 13.60 18.66 -24.71
N GLU A 221 12.54 18.67 -25.51
CA GLU A 221 12.64 18.89 -26.95
C GLU A 221 13.22 20.27 -27.29
N ARG A 222 12.70 21.34 -26.65
CA ARG A 222 13.25 22.70 -26.79
C ARG A 222 14.73 22.78 -26.41
N ALA A 223 15.11 22.16 -25.29
CA ALA A 223 16.51 22.12 -24.86
C ALA A 223 17.39 21.37 -25.86
N ARG A 224 16.92 20.23 -26.38
CA ARG A 224 17.64 19.43 -27.38
C ARG A 224 17.88 20.22 -28.67
N GLU A 225 16.89 20.97 -29.15
CA GLU A 225 17.04 21.82 -30.33
C GLU A 225 18.10 22.90 -30.13
N ILE A 226 18.09 23.58 -28.97
CA ILE A 226 19.10 24.59 -28.62
C ILE A 226 20.51 23.97 -28.60
N TYR A 227 20.68 22.82 -27.93
CA TYR A 227 21.98 22.15 -27.89
C TYR A 227 22.45 21.67 -29.27
N SER A 228 21.53 21.15 -30.09
CA SER A 228 21.84 20.71 -31.44
C SER A 228 22.28 21.88 -32.32
N SER A 229 21.57 23.02 -32.25
CA SER A 229 21.93 24.26 -32.93
C SER A 229 23.32 24.75 -32.50
N ARG A 230 23.56 24.80 -31.17
CA ARG A 230 24.86 25.21 -30.63
C ARG A 230 26.01 24.30 -31.06
N LEU A 231 25.76 22.98 -31.13
CA LEU A 231 26.74 22.02 -31.60
C LEU A 231 27.09 22.24 -33.07
N GLN A 232 26.09 22.56 -33.90
CA GLN A 232 26.27 22.90 -35.31
C GLN A 232 27.16 24.16 -35.43
N ASP A 233 26.83 25.23 -34.71
CA ASP A 233 27.62 26.48 -34.71
C ASP A 233 29.08 26.26 -34.32
N LEU A 234 29.31 25.44 -33.28
CA LEU A 234 30.67 25.12 -32.83
C LEU A 234 31.44 24.30 -33.86
N LYS A 235 30.77 23.39 -34.60
CA LYS A 235 31.40 22.67 -35.71
C LYS A 235 31.81 23.63 -36.82
N THR A 236 30.93 24.53 -37.23
CA THR A 236 31.23 25.55 -38.26
C THR A 236 32.41 26.43 -37.84
N LYS A 237 32.38 26.96 -36.61
CA LYS A 237 33.50 27.77 -36.08
C LYS A 237 34.82 27.00 -36.02
N LYS A 238 34.79 25.72 -35.63
CA LYS A 238 35.98 24.87 -35.64
C LYS A 238 36.55 24.75 -37.06
N GLU A 239 35.69 24.60 -38.05
CA GLU A 239 36.08 24.45 -39.45
C GLU A 239 36.69 25.74 -40.01
N GLU A 240 36.09 26.90 -39.71
CA GLU A 240 36.63 28.23 -40.00
C GLU A 240 38.02 28.43 -39.38
N LEU A 241 38.18 28.13 -38.08
CA LEU A 241 39.46 28.19 -37.38
C LEU A 241 40.50 27.24 -38.01
N THR A 242 40.09 26.03 -38.37
CA THR A 242 40.96 25.06 -39.02
C THR A 242 41.49 25.59 -40.36
N ASN A 243 40.62 26.24 -41.14
CA ASN A 243 40.99 26.84 -42.41
C ASN A 243 41.91 28.07 -42.22
N ALA A 244 41.63 28.92 -41.22
CA ALA A 244 42.47 30.06 -40.88
C ALA A 244 43.88 29.62 -40.44
N VAL A 245 43.98 28.60 -39.59
CA VAL A 245 45.26 28.01 -39.18
C VAL A 245 46.02 27.46 -40.37
N LYS A 246 45.37 26.69 -41.27
CA LYS A 246 46.02 26.18 -42.49
C LYS A 246 46.60 27.32 -43.35
N ALA A 247 45.85 28.40 -43.54
CA ALA A 247 46.30 29.55 -44.32
C ALA A 247 47.53 30.25 -43.69
N LEU A 248 47.55 30.42 -42.37
CA LEU A 248 48.68 30.97 -41.62
C LEU A 248 49.92 30.06 -41.71
N THR A 249 49.73 28.76 -41.56
CA THR A 249 50.80 27.74 -41.61
C THR A 249 51.48 27.64 -42.99
N GLN A 250 50.76 27.97 -44.06
CA GLN A 250 51.28 28.01 -45.43
C GLN A 250 52.09 29.27 -45.72
N LYS A 251 51.74 30.42 -45.12
CA LYS A 251 52.37 31.71 -45.39
C LYS A 251 53.67 31.95 -44.62
N ASP A 252 53.83 31.34 -43.44
CA ASP A 252 54.96 31.66 -42.55
C ASP A 252 55.62 30.40 -41.93
N PRO A 253 56.91 30.13 -42.19
CA PRO A 253 57.65 29.01 -41.61
C PRO A 253 57.77 29.05 -40.08
N SER A 254 57.78 30.24 -39.47
CA SER A 254 57.85 30.40 -38.00
C SER A 254 56.56 29.91 -37.35
N VAL A 255 55.42 30.29 -37.93
CA VAL A 255 54.09 29.86 -37.49
C VAL A 255 53.90 28.35 -37.64
N ARG A 256 54.55 27.73 -38.64
CA ARG A 256 54.52 26.26 -38.81
C ARG A 256 55.20 25.52 -37.67
N GLY A 257 56.31 26.06 -37.14
CA GLY A 257 56.99 25.51 -35.96
C GLY A 257 56.11 25.62 -34.71
N GLU A 258 55.53 26.79 -34.46
CA GLU A 258 54.65 27.04 -33.33
C GLU A 258 53.36 26.20 -33.39
N VAL A 259 52.74 26.05 -34.57
CA VAL A 259 51.56 25.19 -34.77
C VAL A 259 51.89 23.72 -34.50
N HIS A 260 53.07 23.25 -34.88
CA HIS A 260 53.51 21.89 -34.58
C HIS A 260 53.70 21.68 -33.07
N GLN A 261 54.27 22.67 -32.39
CA GLN A 261 54.50 22.65 -30.95
C GLN A 261 53.17 22.70 -30.17
N ILE A 262 52.22 23.55 -30.58
CA ILE A 262 50.87 23.61 -30.03
C ILE A 262 50.13 22.28 -30.26
N LYS A 263 50.31 21.62 -31.41
CA LYS A 263 49.69 20.32 -31.70
C LYS A 263 50.21 19.22 -30.77
N LEU A 264 51.51 19.20 -30.47
CA LEU A 264 52.11 18.30 -29.50
C LEU A 264 51.59 18.58 -28.09
N GLU A 265 51.49 19.87 -27.71
CA GLU A 265 50.93 20.29 -26.42
C GLU A 265 49.46 19.88 -26.28
N MET A 266 48.65 20.05 -27.32
CA MET A 266 47.24 19.61 -27.32
C MET A 266 47.09 18.08 -27.22
N GLN A 267 47.99 17.31 -27.82
CA GLN A 267 48.01 15.85 -27.65
C GLN A 267 48.39 15.47 -26.22
N ARG A 268 49.38 16.16 -25.63
CA ARG A 268 49.78 15.96 -24.23
C ARG A 268 48.60 16.24 -23.29
N LEU A 269 47.99 17.42 -23.41
CA LEU A 269 46.83 17.84 -22.60
C LEU A 269 45.61 16.94 -22.81
N GLY A 270 45.38 16.48 -24.05
CA GLY A 270 44.30 15.54 -24.35
C GLY A 270 44.51 14.19 -23.65
N LYS A 271 45.74 13.70 -23.58
CA LYS A 271 46.09 12.46 -22.87
C LYS A 271 45.99 12.63 -21.36
N GLU A 272 46.52 13.72 -20.83
CA GLU A 272 46.44 14.09 -19.41
C GLU A 272 44.99 14.18 -18.92
N LYS A 273 44.09 14.76 -19.73
CA LYS A 273 42.65 14.80 -19.44
C LYS A 273 42.00 13.41 -19.41
N ILE A 274 42.39 12.51 -20.32
CA ILE A 274 41.89 11.13 -20.35
C ILE A 274 42.33 10.41 -19.07
N ASP A 275 43.61 10.53 -18.72
CA ASP A 275 44.19 9.90 -17.52
C ASP A 275 43.52 10.45 -16.24
N GLU A 276 43.26 11.77 -16.15
CA GLU A 276 42.50 12.38 -15.05
C GLU A 276 41.06 11.86 -14.97
N THR A 277 40.36 11.71 -16.10
CA THR A 277 38.99 11.18 -16.09
C THR A 277 38.94 9.72 -15.70
N GLU A 278 39.93 8.93 -16.11
CA GLU A 278 40.05 7.52 -15.72
C GLU A 278 40.38 7.38 -14.22
N PHE A 279 41.28 8.22 -13.71
CA PHE A 279 41.58 8.31 -12.28
C PHE A 279 40.34 8.70 -11.45
N ALA A 280 39.59 9.72 -11.88
CA ALA A 280 38.36 10.15 -11.22
C ALA A 280 37.28 9.05 -11.22
N ARG A 281 37.11 8.32 -12.34
CA ARG A 281 36.18 7.18 -12.40
C ARG A 281 36.56 6.07 -11.42
N THR A 282 37.86 5.77 -11.32
CA THR A 282 38.37 4.75 -10.38
C THR A 282 38.06 5.14 -8.93
N ASN A 283 38.32 6.40 -8.56
CA ASN A 283 38.00 6.92 -7.23
C ASN A 283 36.49 6.89 -6.94
N CYS A 284 35.63 7.26 -7.90
CA CYS A 284 34.18 7.15 -7.75
C CYS A 284 33.71 5.71 -7.54
N ALA A 285 34.27 4.75 -8.29
CA ALA A 285 33.94 3.34 -8.13
C ALA A 285 34.35 2.80 -6.74
N GLU A 286 35.52 3.22 -6.24
CA GLU A 286 35.96 2.87 -4.89
C GLU A 286 35.05 3.49 -3.82
N LEU A 287 34.62 4.74 -3.99
CA LEU A 287 33.69 5.42 -3.10
C LEU A 287 32.33 4.71 -3.03
N ILE A 288 31.78 4.31 -4.20
CA ILE A 288 30.53 3.53 -4.28
C ILE A 288 30.66 2.21 -3.52
N THR A 289 31.80 1.54 -3.64
CA THR A 289 32.07 0.28 -2.94
C THR A 289 32.08 0.48 -1.42
N ARG A 290 32.80 1.51 -0.94
CA ARG A 290 32.80 1.88 0.49
C ARG A 290 31.42 2.25 1.01
N PHE A 291 30.62 2.94 0.21
CA PHE A 291 29.23 3.28 0.57
C PHE A 291 28.35 2.04 0.71
N ARG A 292 28.46 1.07 -0.20
CA ARG A 292 27.74 -0.21 -0.10
C ARG A 292 28.12 -0.97 1.17
N ASP A 293 29.41 -1.05 1.49
CA ASP A 293 29.88 -1.69 2.73
C ASP A 293 29.31 -1.01 3.98
N LEU A 294 29.21 0.32 3.97
CA LEU A 294 28.62 1.09 5.07
C LEU A 294 27.12 0.79 5.24
N ILE A 295 26.36 0.72 4.13
CA ILE A 295 24.94 0.35 4.15
C ILE A 295 24.75 -1.04 4.74
N VAL A 296 25.56 -2.02 4.32
CA VAL A 296 25.50 -3.38 4.87
C VAL A 296 25.77 -3.38 6.38
N LYS A 297 26.79 -2.65 6.84
CA LYS A 297 27.07 -2.50 8.27
C LYS A 297 25.90 -1.86 9.03
N TYR A 298 25.26 -0.85 8.45
CA TYR A 298 24.10 -0.19 9.04
C TYR A 298 22.91 -1.15 9.18
N GLN A 299 22.58 -1.90 8.13
CA GLN A 299 21.50 -2.90 8.16
C GLN A 299 21.75 -3.99 9.21
N VAL A 300 23.00 -4.40 9.41
CA VAL A 300 23.37 -5.36 10.48
C VAL A 300 23.17 -4.74 11.86
N ALA A 301 23.52 -3.47 12.04
CA ALA A 301 23.31 -2.76 13.30
C ALA A 301 21.82 -2.56 13.60
N GLU A 302 21.03 -2.20 12.59
CA GLU A 302 19.56 -2.07 12.66
C GLU A 302 18.91 -3.38 13.11
N LYS A 303 19.24 -4.51 12.46
CA LYS A 303 18.74 -5.83 12.89
C LYS A 303 19.09 -6.17 14.34
N LYS A 304 20.29 -5.79 14.80
CA LYS A 304 20.69 -5.98 16.21
C LYS A 304 19.86 -5.12 17.15
N PHE A 305 19.63 -3.86 16.77
CA PHE A 305 18.79 -2.95 17.54
C PHE A 305 17.36 -3.46 17.63
N ASP A 306 16.76 -3.90 16.53
CA ASP A 306 15.40 -4.45 16.51
C ASP A 306 15.27 -5.69 17.39
N ALA A 307 16.26 -6.59 17.32
CA ALA A 307 16.29 -7.78 18.17
C ALA A 307 16.37 -7.42 19.66
N GLN A 308 17.20 -6.43 20.02
CA GLN A 308 17.30 -5.93 21.39
C GLN A 308 16.02 -5.23 21.86
N SER A 309 15.41 -4.42 20.99
CA SER A 309 14.14 -3.75 21.23
C SER A 309 13.01 -4.75 21.47
N ALA A 310 12.90 -5.78 20.63
CA ALA A 310 11.92 -6.85 20.80
C ALA A 310 12.12 -7.63 22.11
N ALA A 311 13.37 -7.92 22.48
CA ALA A 311 13.69 -8.55 23.77
C ALA A 311 13.27 -7.66 24.94
N PHE A 312 13.54 -6.36 24.87
CA PHE A 312 13.14 -5.38 25.89
C PHE A 312 11.61 -5.30 26.03
N VAL A 313 10.87 -5.24 24.92
CA VAL A 313 9.41 -5.24 24.90
C VAL A 313 8.86 -6.52 25.51
N SER A 314 9.47 -7.68 25.25
CA SER A 314 9.08 -8.97 25.85
C SER A 314 9.24 -8.97 27.38
N VAL A 315 10.32 -8.36 27.89
CA VAL A 315 10.55 -8.19 29.33
C VAL A 315 9.46 -7.30 29.94
N ILE A 316 9.12 -6.16 29.32
CA ILE A 316 8.04 -5.29 29.80
C ILE A 316 6.69 -6.04 29.84
N HIS A 317 6.35 -6.78 28.78
CA HIS A 317 5.11 -7.56 28.77
C HIS A 317 5.08 -8.65 29.85
N SER A 318 6.24 -9.21 30.20
CA SER A 318 6.36 -10.21 31.26
C SER A 318 6.20 -9.59 32.64
N LEU A 319 6.79 -8.40 32.85
CA LEU A 319 6.63 -7.62 34.08
C LEU A 319 5.18 -7.16 34.27
N ASN A 320 4.54 -6.64 33.23
CA ASN A 320 3.13 -6.25 33.28
C ASN A 320 2.24 -7.44 33.65
N ARG A 321 2.45 -8.60 33.02
CA ARG A 321 1.70 -9.82 33.39
C ARG A 321 1.95 -10.27 34.84
N ALA A 322 3.16 -10.10 35.35
CA ALA A 322 3.47 -10.41 36.75
C ALA A 322 2.79 -9.42 37.70
N LEU A 323 2.72 -8.14 37.34
CA LEU A 323 1.99 -7.08 38.05
C LEU A 323 0.48 -7.34 38.04
N ASP A 324 -0.13 -7.62 36.88
CA ASP A 324 -1.56 -7.96 36.76
C ASP A 324 -1.91 -9.18 37.63
N LYS A 325 -1.02 -10.18 37.66
CA LYS A 325 -1.20 -11.36 38.51
C LYS A 325 -1.07 -11.03 40.00
N ALA A 326 -0.17 -10.13 40.37
CA ALA A 326 -0.04 -9.65 41.74
C ALA A 326 -1.26 -8.84 42.18
N GLU A 327 -1.81 -7.98 41.32
CA GLU A 327 -3.06 -7.25 41.58
C GLU A 327 -4.25 -8.21 41.74
N SER A 328 -4.36 -9.24 40.91
CA SER A 328 -5.41 -10.26 41.03
C SER A 328 -5.32 -11.11 42.32
N LEU A 329 -4.17 -11.11 42.98
CA LEU A 329 -3.97 -11.77 44.28
C LEU A 329 -4.28 -10.85 45.47
N VAL A 330 -4.39 -9.54 45.23
CA VAL A 330 -4.80 -8.54 46.23
C VAL A 330 -6.33 -8.39 46.25
N GLU A 331 -7.02 -8.70 45.15
CA GLU A 331 -8.48 -8.70 45.08
C GLU A 331 -9.09 -10.03 45.59
N LEU A 332 -9.25 -10.08 46.92
CA LEU A 332 -10.22 -10.81 47.77
C LEU A 332 -9.85 -12.21 48.34
N PRO A 333 -10.31 -12.59 49.57
CA PRO A 333 -11.39 -11.98 50.38
C PRO A 333 -10.97 -11.55 51.81
N GLY A 334 -11.63 -10.51 52.35
CA GLY A 334 -11.41 -10.03 53.71
C GLY A 334 -12.58 -9.24 54.29
N GLU A 335 -13.83 -9.58 53.93
CA GLU A 335 -14.99 -9.31 54.77
C GLU A 335 -15.29 -10.58 55.55
N GLU A 336 -14.72 -10.72 56.76
CA GLU A 336 -15.33 -11.46 57.87
C GLU A 336 -14.46 -11.35 59.13
N SER A 337 -15.01 -10.70 60.18
CA SER A 337 -14.57 -10.68 61.58
C SER A 337 -13.22 -9.98 61.86
N ILE A 338 -13.10 -9.00 62.76
CA ILE A 338 -13.31 -9.12 64.21
C ILE A 338 -13.60 -7.72 64.81
N ASN A 339 -14.75 -7.62 65.45
CA ASN A 339 -14.99 -6.71 66.58
C ASN A 339 -14.00 -7.05 67.71
N GLN A 340 -13.21 -6.09 68.18
CA GLN A 340 -13.05 -5.84 69.63
C GLN A 340 -12.33 -4.52 69.86
N SER A 341 -13.14 -3.49 70.04
CA SER A 341 -12.75 -2.25 70.68
C SER A 341 -12.31 -2.51 72.11
N HIS A 342 -11.15 -1.94 72.42
CA HIS A 342 -10.61 -1.55 73.71
C HIS A 342 -11.61 -1.48 74.88
N SER A 343 -11.24 -2.15 75.97
CA SER A 343 -11.45 -1.66 77.33
C SER A 343 -10.08 -1.52 77.99
N ILE A 344 -9.95 -0.53 78.89
CA ILE A 344 -8.74 0.02 79.54
C ILE A 344 -8.04 1.03 78.62
N LEU A 345 -8.11 2.36 78.80
CA LEU A 345 -8.39 3.23 79.95
C LEU A 345 -9.17 4.48 79.48
#